data_AF-A0A7V4PBZ3-F1
#
_entry.id   AF-A0A7V4PBZ3-F1
#
_cell.length_a   1.000
_cell.length_b   1.000
_cell.length_c   1.000
_cell.angle_alpha   90.00
_cell.angle_beta   90.00
_cell.angle_gamma   90.00
#
_symmetry.space_group_name_H-M   'P 1'
#
loop_
_entity.id
_entity.type
_entity.pdbx_description
1 polymer ?
#
loop_
_entity_poly.entity_id
_entity_poly.type
_entity_poly.pdbx_seq_one_letter_code
_entity_poly.pdbx_strand_id
1 'polypeptide(L)'
;MFGKPEWFRAKQVGFGIVPVSWQGWAYSGGWSAAAVLPFWLLVMRHQPVEAAVWATLALAGLAYDVRQIRHAMRRPAAVPPPATTQPAADVVRLATGLGLKSPPRRWFRAWH
;
A
#
# COMPACT_ATOMS: atom_id res chain seq x y z
N MET A 1 2.63 8.22 4.54
CA MET A 1 2.04 7.24 3.62
C MET A 1 1.94 7.91 2.26
N PHE A 2 2.90 7.70 1.36
CA PHE A 2 2.91 8.45 0.10
C PHE A 2 3.46 7.59 -1.03
N GLY A 3 2.74 7.59 -2.16
CA GLY A 3 2.96 6.69 -3.28
C GLY A 3 1.96 5.55 -3.29
N LYS A 4 0.90 5.66 -4.08
CA LYS A 4 0.10 4.47 -4.40
C LYS A 4 0.98 3.52 -5.22
N PRO A 5 0.96 2.21 -4.94
CA PRO A 5 1.82 1.25 -5.64
C PRO A 5 1.53 1.22 -7.14
N GLU A 6 0.33 1.60 -7.57
CA GLU A 6 -0.08 1.70 -8.99
C GLU A 6 0.69 2.76 -9.80
N TRP A 7 1.33 3.74 -9.15
CA TRP A 7 2.11 4.78 -9.84
C TRP A 7 3.49 4.30 -10.28
N PHE A 8 3.88 3.12 -9.80
CA PHE A 8 5.23 2.61 -9.84
C PHE A 8 5.22 1.18 -10.35
N ARG A 9 6.17 0.85 -11.23
CA ARG A 9 6.37 -0.54 -11.69
C ARG A 9 7.72 -1.03 -11.22
N ALA A 10 7.72 -2.22 -10.61
CA ALA A 10 8.96 -2.93 -10.32
C ALA A 10 9.68 -3.21 -11.64
N LYS A 11 10.94 -2.80 -11.74
CA LYS A 11 11.75 -3.08 -12.91
C LYS A 11 11.94 -4.60 -13.02
N GLN A 12 11.63 -5.20 -14.18
CA GLN A 12 11.74 -6.65 -14.39
C GLN A 12 13.18 -7.15 -14.31
N VAL A 13 14.17 -6.29 -14.57
CA VAL A 13 15.60 -6.60 -14.52
C VAL A 13 16.35 -5.50 -13.76
N GLY A 14 16.96 -5.87 -12.63
CA GLY A 14 17.76 -4.99 -11.76
C GLY A 14 17.05 -4.52 -10.48
N PHE A 15 17.79 -3.82 -9.60
CA PHE A 15 17.22 -3.13 -8.43
C PHE A 15 16.66 -1.77 -8.87
N GLY A 16 15.35 -1.57 -8.76
CA GLY A 16 14.76 -0.25 -9.01
C GLY A 16 13.24 -0.27 -9.16
N ILE A 17 12.66 0.91 -8.92
CA ILE A 17 11.25 1.21 -9.16
C ILE A 17 11.22 2.31 -10.20
N VAL A 18 10.43 2.14 -11.25
CA VAL A 18 10.28 3.17 -12.30
C VAL A 18 8.89 3.78 -12.19
N PRO A 19 8.76 5.11 -12.15
CA PRO A 19 7.46 5.77 -12.23
C PRO A 19 6.87 5.50 -13.62
N VAL A 20 5.64 4.98 -13.66
CA VAL A 20 4.92 4.70 -14.91
C VAL A 20 3.85 5.74 -15.19
N SER A 21 3.30 6.34 -14.13
CA SER A 21 2.31 7.40 -14.25
C SER A 21 2.93 8.78 -14.09
N TRP A 22 2.26 9.81 -14.63
CA TRP A 22 2.64 11.21 -14.42
C TRP A 22 2.69 11.57 -12.93
N GLN A 23 1.80 11.01 -12.10
CA GLN A 23 1.82 11.20 -10.65
C GLN A 23 3.10 10.62 -10.03
N GLY A 24 3.58 9.46 -10.49
CA GLY A 24 4.84 8.88 -10.06
C GLY A 24 6.04 9.76 -10.43
N TRP A 25 6.01 10.39 -11.61
CA TRP A 25 7.02 11.36 -12.02
C TRP A 25 6.98 12.64 -11.18
N ALA A 26 5.79 13.23 -10.97
CA ALA A 26 5.62 14.41 -10.12
C ALA A 26 6.08 14.13 -8.68
N TYR A 27 5.78 12.94 -8.14
CA TYR A 27 6.25 12.51 -6.83
C TYR A 27 7.77 12.38 -6.77
N SER A 28 8.37 11.71 -7.76
CA SER A 28 9.83 11.52 -7.82
C SER A 28 10.55 12.86 -7.99
N GLY A 29 9.99 13.76 -8.79
CA GLY A 29 10.46 15.13 -8.96
C GLY A 29 10.35 15.94 -7.66
N GLY A 30 9.22 15.84 -6.96
CA GLY A 30 9.01 16.49 -5.67
C GLY A 30 10.02 16.04 -4.61
N TRP A 31 10.29 14.73 -4.52
CA TRP A 31 11.33 14.21 -3.63
C TRP A 31 12.73 14.65 -4.02
N SER A 32 13.03 14.67 -5.32
CA SER A 32 14.32 15.17 -5.82
C SER A 32 14.52 16.64 -5.45
N ALA A 33 13.50 17.46 -5.63
CA ALA A 33 13.52 18.87 -5.24
C ALA A 33 13.68 19.03 -3.72
N ALA A 34 12.91 18.27 -2.91
CA ALA A 34 13.00 18.31 -1.45
C ALA A 34 14.37 17.87 -0.90
N ALA A 35 15.05 16.96 -1.59
CA ALA A 35 16.41 16.55 -1.23
C ALA A 35 17.46 17.58 -1.66
N VAL A 36 17.39 18.04 -2.92
CA VAL A 36 18.42 18.88 -3.55
C VAL A 36 18.36 20.33 -3.10
N LEU A 37 17.17 20.94 -2.97
CA LEU A 37 17.03 22.36 -2.65
C LEU A 37 17.66 22.74 -1.31
N PRO A 38 17.38 22.04 -0.18
CA PRO A 38 17.98 22.39 1.10
C PRO A 38 19.47 22.08 1.13
N PHE A 39 19.91 21.00 0.47
CA PHE A 39 21.33 20.69 0.32
C PHE A 39 22.07 21.82 -0.39
N TRP A 40 21.56 22.28 -1.53
CA TRP A 40 22.13 23.39 -2.29
C TRP A 40 22.17 24.67 -1.46
N LEU A 41 21.08 24.99 -0.77
CA LEU A 41 20.98 26.17 0.08
C LEU A 41 21.98 26.15 1.26
N LEU A 42 22.20 24.98 1.88
CA LEU A 42 23.19 24.81 2.95
C LEU A 42 24.63 24.92 2.44
N VAL A 43 24.92 24.37 1.25
CA VAL A 43 26.24 24.51 0.61
C VAL A 43 26.54 25.98 0.28
N MET A 44 25.56 26.72 -0.28
CA MET A 44 25.71 28.16 -0.57
C MET A 44 25.91 29.01 0.69
N ARG A 45 25.45 28.52 1.86
CA ARG A 45 25.66 29.16 3.17
C ARG A 45 26.95 28.71 3.87
N HIS A 46 27.80 27.92 3.20
CA HIS A 46 29.03 27.35 3.78
C HIS A 46 28.78 26.53 5.05
N GLN A 47 27.67 25.78 5.10
CA GLN A 47 27.31 24.88 6.20
C GLN A 47 27.44 23.39 5.79
N PRO A 48 28.67 22.89 5.61
CA PRO A 48 28.89 21.55 5.02
C PRO A 48 28.49 20.41 5.95
N VAL A 49 28.56 20.60 7.27
CA VAL A 49 28.18 19.57 8.25
C VAL A 49 26.67 19.37 8.24
N GLU A 50 25.91 20.47 8.29
CA GLU A 50 24.45 20.47 8.18
C GLU A 50 24.00 19.90 6.83
N ALA A 51 24.71 20.24 5.74
CA ALA A 51 24.45 19.68 4.42
C ALA A 51 24.67 18.15 4.40
N ALA A 52 25.73 17.64 5.06
CA ALA A 52 25.99 16.22 5.17
C ALA A 52 24.95 15.48 6.02
N VAL A 53 24.53 16.07 7.14
CA VAL A 53 23.44 15.55 7.97
C VAL A 53 22.13 15.51 7.17
N TRP A 54 21.82 16.59 6.44
CA TRP A 54 20.64 16.66 5.59
C TRP A 54 20.68 15.62 4.47
N ALA A 55 21.81 15.47 3.77
CA ALA A 55 21.98 14.47 2.73
C ALA A 55 21.79 13.05 3.26
N THR A 56 22.34 12.76 4.45
CA THR A 56 22.20 11.46 5.12
C THR A 56 20.73 11.20 5.48
N LEU A 57 20.03 12.18 6.04
CA LEU A 57 18.60 12.08 6.37
C LEU A 57 17.73 11.91 5.12
N ALA A 58 18.00 12.68 4.07
CA ALA A 58 17.29 12.57 2.80
C ALA A 58 17.47 11.19 2.17
N LEU A 59 18.70 10.65 2.17
CA LEU A 59 19.00 9.33 1.66
C LEU A 59 18.31 8.23 2.48
N ALA A 60 18.35 8.34 3.82
CA ALA A 60 17.67 7.39 4.71
C ALA A 60 16.15 7.43 4.52
N GLY A 61 15.56 8.61 4.40
CA GLY A 61 14.13 8.79 4.11
C GLY A 61 13.71 8.17 2.77
N LEU A 62 14.50 8.39 1.72
CA LEU A 62 14.25 7.86 0.40
C LEU A 62 14.39 6.32 0.36
N ALA A 63 15.41 5.78 1.05
CA ALA A 63 15.59 4.34 1.21
C ALA A 63 14.42 3.70 1.98
N TYR A 64 13.94 4.35 3.04
CA TYR A 64 12.77 3.90 3.80
C TYR A 64 11.50 3.91 2.96
N ASP A 65 11.27 4.98 2.18
CA ASP A 65 10.11 5.10 1.29
C ASP A 65 10.11 4.01 0.21
N VAL A 66 11.25 3.81 -0.46
CA VAL A 66 11.43 2.72 -1.43
C VAL A 66 11.19 1.36 -0.78
N ARG A 67 11.68 1.14 0.44
CA ARG A 67 11.45 -0.10 1.18
C ARG A 67 9.97 -0.30 1.49
N GLN A 68 9.24 0.74 1.89
CA GLN A 68 7.79 0.67 2.10
C GLN A 68 7.03 0.36 0.81
N ILE A 69 7.32 1.05 -0.29
CA ILE A 69 6.66 0.81 -1.59
C ILE A 69 6.89 -0.64 -2.04
N ARG A 70 8.13 -1.15 -1.90
CA ARG A 70 8.45 -2.56 -2.19
C ARG A 70 7.68 -3.53 -1.31
N HIS A 71 7.55 -3.26 -0.02
CA HIS A 71 6.76 -4.10 0.89
C HIS A 71 5.27 -4.07 0.54
N ALA A 72 4.73 -2.91 0.17
CA ALA A 72 3.35 -2.77 -0.27
C ALA A 72 3.06 -3.55 -1.57
N MET A 73 4.00 -3.55 -2.53
CA MET A 73 3.88 -4.36 -3.75
C MET A 73 4.02 -5.87 -3.51
N ARG A 74 4.76 -6.28 -2.47
CA ARG A 74 4.98 -7.69 -2.13
C ARG A 74 3.86 -8.31 -1.31
N ARG A 75 3.05 -7.51 -0.59
CA ARG A 75 1.82 -8.02 0.01
C ARG A 75 0.88 -8.36 -1.14
N PRO A 76 0.52 -9.64 -1.36
CA PRO A 76 -0.63 -9.95 -2.18
C PRO A 76 -1.78 -9.18 -1.55
N ALA A 77 -2.57 -8.46 -2.34
CA ALA A 77 -3.89 -8.03 -1.88
C ALA A 77 -4.49 -9.25 -1.22
N ALA A 78 -4.73 -9.18 0.10
CA ALA A 78 -5.39 -10.26 0.79
C ALA A 78 -6.64 -10.51 -0.05
N VAL A 79 -6.66 -11.65 -0.74
CA VAL A 79 -7.85 -12.11 -1.45
C VAL A 79 -8.92 -11.98 -0.39
N PRO A 80 -9.91 -11.07 -0.53
CA PRO A 80 -11.01 -11.05 0.42
C PRO A 80 -11.48 -12.51 0.42
N PRO A 81 -11.51 -13.17 1.60
CA PRO A 81 -11.83 -14.59 1.66
C PRO A 81 -13.04 -14.79 0.75
N PRO A 82 -12.92 -15.65 -0.29
CA PRO A 82 -13.85 -15.70 -1.41
C PRO A 82 -15.21 -15.73 -0.77
N ALA A 83 -16.02 -14.67 -0.94
CA ALA A 83 -17.21 -14.39 -0.14
C ALA A 83 -17.89 -15.72 0.15
N THR A 84 -17.54 -16.31 1.31
CA THR A 84 -17.82 -17.73 1.47
C THR A 84 -19.30 -17.65 1.64
N THR A 85 -20.02 -18.11 0.62
CA THR A 85 -21.45 -18.23 0.59
C THR A 85 -21.81 -18.66 2.00
N GLN A 86 -22.35 -17.74 2.80
CA GLN A 86 -22.61 -17.96 4.22
C GLN A 86 -24.13 -18.15 4.38
N PRO A 87 -24.82 -19.00 3.56
CA PRO A 87 -26.25 -19.16 3.69
C PRO A 87 -26.58 -19.82 5.03
N ALA A 88 -25.65 -20.61 5.60
CA ALA A 88 -25.88 -21.26 6.90
C ALA A 88 -25.92 -20.27 8.06
N ALA A 89 -25.07 -19.23 8.07
CA ALA A 89 -25.06 -18.24 9.14
C ALA A 89 -26.26 -17.28 9.03
N ASP A 90 -26.64 -16.90 7.81
CA ASP A 90 -27.80 -16.04 7.56
C ASP A 90 -29.13 -16.77 7.79
N VAL A 91 -29.25 -18.06 7.45
CA VAL A 91 -30.44 -18.87 7.76
C VAL A 91 -30.62 -19.04 9.26
N VAL A 92 -29.53 -19.23 10.02
CA VAL A 92 -29.61 -19.31 11.49
C VAL A 92 -29.98 -17.95 12.09
N ARG A 93 -29.43 -16.84 11.58
CA ARG A 93 -29.84 -15.48 11.99
C ARG A 93 -31.30 -15.17 11.66
N LEU A 94 -31.79 -15.54 10.48
CA LEU A 94 -33.19 -15.40 10.08
C LEU A 94 -34.12 -16.28 10.92
N ALA A 95 -33.76 -17.54 11.18
CA ALA A 95 -34.54 -18.42 12.04
C ALA A 95 -34.61 -17.92 13.49
N THR A 96 -33.51 -17.35 13.99
CA THR A 96 -33.43 -16.79 15.35
C THR A 96 -34.22 -15.48 15.46
N GLY A 97 -34.17 -14.62 14.43
CA GLY A 97 -34.99 -13.40 14.34
C GLY A 97 -36.49 -13.67 14.21
N LEU A 98 -36.87 -14.84 13.68
CA LEU A 98 -38.26 -15.33 13.57
C LEU A 98 -38.72 -16.15 14.79
N GLY A 99 -37.89 -16.28 15.84
CA GLY A 99 -38.24 -17.04 17.05
C GLY A 99 -38.32 -18.56 16.88
N LEU A 100 -37.79 -19.10 15.79
CA LEU A 100 -37.79 -20.53 15.50
C LEU A 100 -36.61 -21.20 16.21
N LYS A 101 -36.90 -22.13 17.13
CA LYS A 101 -35.86 -22.91 17.85
C LYS A 101 -35.04 -23.84 16.93
N SER A 102 -35.54 -24.15 15.73
CA SER A 102 -34.86 -25.00 14.73
C SER A 102 -35.28 -24.65 13.29
N PRO A 103 -34.35 -24.56 12.31
CA PRO A 103 -34.72 -24.34 10.92
C PRO A 103 -35.40 -25.60 10.33
N PRO A 104 -36.51 -25.44 9.57
CA PRO A 104 -37.25 -26.57 9.02
C PRO A 104 -36.41 -27.34 7.97
N ARG A 105 -36.38 -28.67 8.09
CA ARG A 105 -35.60 -29.61 7.23
C ARG A 105 -35.83 -29.43 5.71
N ARG A 106 -36.91 -28.74 5.32
CA ARG A 106 -37.28 -28.50 3.91
C ARG A 106 -36.35 -27.50 3.20
N TRP A 107 -35.62 -26.66 3.94
CA TRP A 107 -34.78 -25.60 3.38
C TRP A 107 -33.45 -26.12 2.81
N PHE A 108 -33.01 -27.31 3.25
CA PHE A 108 -31.79 -27.94 2.77
C PHE A 108 -31.97 -28.76 1.48
N ARG A 109 -33.19 -28.86 0.93
CA ARG A 109 -33.49 -29.72 -0.23
C ARG A 109 -33.32 -29.03 -1.59
N ALA A 110 -32.86 -27.78 -1.62
CA ALA A 110 -32.65 -27.00 -2.86
C ALA A 110 -31.18 -26.98 -3.35
N TRP A 111 -30.31 -27.79 -2.75
CA TRP A 111 -28.86 -27.80 -3.00
C TRP A 111 -28.33 -29.17 -3.47
N HIS A 112 -29.12 -29.92 -4.23
CA HIS A 112 -28.69 -31.15 -4.91
C HIS A 112 -29.03 -31.09 -6.40
#